data_AF-D4L2G7-F1
#
_entry.id   AF-D4L2G7-F1
#
_cell.length_a   1.000
_cell.length_b   1.000
_cell.length_c   1.000
_cell.angle_alpha   90.00
_cell.angle_beta   90.00
_cell.angle_gamma   90.00
#
_symmetry.space_group_name_H-M   'P 1'
#
loop_
_entity.id
_entity.type
_entity.pdbx_description
1 polymer ?
#
loop_
_entity_poly.entity_id
_entity_poly.type
_entity_poly.pdbx_seq_one_letter_code
_entity_poly.pdbx_strand_id
1 'polypeptide(L)'
;MAGKNLKENPQIDLLCGGLEEGPLRIFLRKDYLLHRLSLKEYCTKSVIFTSTVVIRRARVKDAGYFDESMQYCEDMNYYQRFFEWNQVYYLPKKLVDYGIGRKYYGQSGLSSHLKEMHCGRKRNFQILRRKKKISFTFYIVMIVFGEIKFLRRKMIINRQK
;
A
#
# COMPACT_ATOMS: atom_id res chain seq x y z
N MET A 1 -8.85 -18.53 7.71
CA MET A 1 -8.47 -17.53 8.75
C MET A 1 -8.98 -16.12 8.43
N ALA A 2 -8.77 -15.59 7.21
CA ALA A 2 -9.34 -14.30 6.79
C ALA A 2 -10.89 -14.27 6.85
N GLY A 3 -11.56 -15.34 6.36
CA GLY A 3 -13.02 -15.44 6.41
C GLY A 3 -13.62 -15.43 7.82
N LYS A 4 -12.91 -15.90 8.85
CA LYS A 4 -13.34 -15.83 10.25
C LYS A 4 -13.34 -14.37 10.75
N ASN A 5 -12.26 -13.63 10.46
CA ASN A 5 -12.14 -12.22 10.83
C ASN A 5 -13.25 -11.36 10.19
N LEU A 6 -13.62 -11.64 8.94
CA LEU A 6 -14.70 -10.93 8.25
C LEU A 6 -16.09 -11.24 8.83
N LYS A 7 -16.32 -12.47 9.31
CA LYS A 7 -17.56 -12.84 10.01
C LYS A 7 -17.67 -12.18 11.38
N GLU A 8 -16.56 -12.13 12.12
CA GLU A 8 -16.48 -11.52 13.45
C GLU A 8 -16.47 -9.98 13.40
N ASN A 9 -16.05 -9.40 12.27
CA ASN A 9 -15.94 -7.95 12.07
C ASN A 9 -16.69 -7.54 10.79
N PRO A 10 -18.03 -7.55 10.81
CA PRO A 10 -18.86 -7.25 9.65
C PRO A 10 -18.76 -5.79 9.18
N GLN A 11 -18.08 -4.91 9.93
CA GLN A 11 -17.78 -3.54 9.54
C GLN A 11 -16.61 -3.42 8.56
N ILE A 12 -15.75 -4.43 8.40
CA ILE A 12 -14.55 -4.34 7.56
C ILE A 12 -14.94 -4.21 6.09
N ASP A 13 -14.43 -3.16 5.43
CA ASP A 13 -14.67 -2.92 4.01
C ASP A 13 -13.50 -3.37 3.13
N LEU A 14 -12.28 -3.27 3.66
CA LEU A 14 -11.07 -3.79 3.04
C LEU A 14 -10.20 -4.47 4.10
N LEU A 15 -9.86 -5.74 3.88
CA LEU A 15 -8.90 -6.49 4.67
C LEU A 15 -7.69 -6.82 3.80
N CYS A 16 -6.49 -6.57 4.30
CA CYS A 16 -5.24 -7.05 3.69
C CYS A 16 -4.37 -7.77 4.71
N GLY A 17 -3.38 -8.53 4.23
CA GLY A 17 -2.41 -9.21 5.08
C GLY A 17 -0.96 -9.02 4.62
N GLY A 18 -0.04 -9.56 5.42
CA GLY A 18 1.39 -9.51 5.14
C GLY A 18 1.83 -10.53 4.09
N LEU A 19 2.97 -10.23 3.45
CA LEU A 19 3.72 -11.18 2.61
C LEU A 19 4.72 -12.02 3.43
N GLU A 20 5.06 -11.54 4.62
CA GLU A 20 5.98 -12.18 5.56
C GLU A 20 5.28 -12.34 6.90
N GLU A 21 5.73 -13.32 7.69
CA GLU A 21 5.27 -13.48 9.06
C GLU A 21 5.78 -12.35 9.95
N GLY A 22 4.92 -11.90 10.88
CA GLY A 22 5.30 -10.91 11.90
C GLY A 22 4.39 -9.68 11.97
N PRO A 23 4.71 -8.75 12.88
CA PRO A 23 3.85 -7.61 13.18
C PRO A 23 3.84 -6.59 12.05
N LEU A 24 2.73 -5.84 11.95
CA LEU A 24 2.72 -4.59 11.20
C LEU A 24 3.71 -3.61 11.84
N ARG A 25 4.74 -3.23 11.09
CA ARG A 25 5.73 -2.23 11.53
C ARG A 25 5.52 -0.92 10.79
N ILE A 26 5.11 0.13 11.51
CA ILE A 26 5.03 1.50 10.99
C ILE A 26 5.78 2.40 11.95
N PHE A 27 6.89 2.98 11.49
CA PHE A 27 7.87 3.66 12.35
C PHE A 27 8.31 2.76 13.53
N LEU A 28 8.14 3.24 14.77
CA LEU A 28 8.48 2.54 16.01
C LEU A 28 7.36 1.60 16.49
N ARG A 29 6.14 1.71 15.93
CA ARG A 29 4.99 0.92 16.37
C ARG A 29 5.02 -0.47 15.76
N LYS A 30 4.69 -1.47 16.58
CA LYS A 30 4.55 -2.88 16.19
C LYS A 30 3.17 -3.36 16.62
N ASP A 31 2.32 -3.68 15.64
CA ASP A 31 0.98 -4.22 15.90
C ASP A 31 0.95 -5.71 15.53
N TYR A 32 0.62 -6.56 16.50
CA TYR A 32 0.51 -8.02 16.34
C TYR A 32 -0.92 -8.50 16.10
N LEU A 33 -1.90 -7.63 16.34
CA LEU A 33 -3.32 -7.90 16.21
C LEU A 33 -3.89 -7.22 14.97
N LEU A 34 -5.16 -7.51 14.67
CA LEU A 34 -5.91 -6.85 13.61
C LEU A 34 -5.86 -5.32 13.80
N HIS A 35 -5.25 -4.63 12.84
CA HIS A 35 -4.98 -3.19 12.95
C HIS A 35 -5.82 -2.39 11.97
N ARG A 36 -6.54 -1.38 12.46
CA ARG A 36 -7.29 -0.46 11.60
C ARG A 36 -6.33 0.59 11.02
N LEU A 37 -6.11 0.53 9.71
CA LEU A 37 -5.21 1.45 9.01
C LEU A 37 -5.86 2.82 8.82
N SER A 38 -5.08 3.86 9.08
CA SER A 38 -5.38 5.23 8.66
C SER A 38 -4.75 5.56 7.31
N LEU A 39 -5.29 6.55 6.61
CA LEU A 39 -4.72 7.01 5.33
C LEU A 39 -3.29 7.51 5.51
N LYS A 40 -2.97 8.14 6.64
CA LYS A 40 -1.61 8.64 6.93
C LYS A 40 -0.61 7.50 7.11
N GLU A 41 -1.01 6.43 7.79
CA GLU A 41 -0.20 5.21 7.93
C GLU A 41 0.06 4.56 6.57
N TYR A 42 -0.97 4.45 5.74
CA TYR A 42 -0.84 3.91 4.38
C TYR A 42 0.05 4.78 3.48
N CYS A 43 -0.09 6.11 3.56
CA CYS A 43 0.80 7.05 2.86
C CYS A 43 2.26 6.91 3.31
N THR A 44 2.48 6.68 4.61
CA THR A 44 3.83 6.47 5.16
C THR A 44 4.42 5.15 4.66
N LYS A 45 3.63 4.08 4.72
CA LYS A 45 4.04 2.73 4.33
C LYS A 45 2.89 2.06 3.59
N SER A 46 3.10 1.83 2.30
CA SER A 46 2.17 1.10 1.44
C SER A 46 2.23 -0.39 1.82
N VAL A 47 1.32 -0.82 2.71
CA VAL A 47 1.26 -2.18 3.27
C VAL A 47 0.15 -3.05 2.67
N ILE A 48 -0.65 -2.47 1.77
CA ILE A 48 -1.72 -3.18 1.07
C ILE A 48 -1.09 -3.84 -0.17
N PHE A 49 -1.16 -5.16 -0.25
CA PHE A 49 -0.68 -5.95 -1.39
C PHE A 49 -1.87 -6.58 -2.09
N THR A 50 -2.00 -6.38 -3.40
CA THR A 50 -3.17 -6.83 -4.16
C THR A 50 -3.48 -8.32 -4.01
N SER A 51 -2.46 -9.17 -3.88
CA SER A 51 -2.63 -10.62 -3.65
C SER A 51 -3.24 -10.99 -2.31
N THR A 52 -3.20 -10.11 -1.30
CA THR A 52 -3.69 -10.38 0.06
C THR A 52 -5.00 -9.67 0.39
N VAL A 53 -5.56 -8.93 -0.58
CA VAL A 53 -6.72 -8.05 -0.37
C VAL A 53 -8.04 -8.79 -0.53
N VAL A 54 -8.95 -8.55 0.40
CA VAL A 54 -10.38 -8.90 0.31
C VAL A 54 -11.20 -7.64 0.51
N ILE A 55 -12.14 -7.39 -0.40
CA ILE A 55 -12.97 -6.17 -0.41
C ILE A 55 -14.45 -6.56 -0.30
N ARG A 56 -15.20 -5.81 0.51
CA ARG A 56 -16.66 -5.91 0.54
C ARG A 56 -17.23 -5.55 -0.83
N ARG A 57 -18.00 -6.47 -1.43
CA ARG A 57 -18.57 -6.29 -2.78
C ARG A 57 -19.27 -4.94 -2.98
N ALA A 58 -20.05 -4.47 -2.01
CA ALA A 58 -20.73 -3.18 -2.08
C ALA A 58 -19.75 -2.02 -2.30
N ARG A 59 -18.59 -2.05 -1.63
CA ARG A 59 -17.57 -1.00 -1.70
C ARG A 59 -16.77 -0.98 -2.99
N VAL A 60 -16.74 -2.08 -3.73
CA VAL A 60 -16.12 -2.11 -5.07
C VAL A 60 -16.81 -1.10 -5.98
N LYS A 61 -18.16 -1.08 -5.97
CA LYS A 61 -18.93 -0.12 -6.78
C LYS A 61 -18.75 1.31 -6.27
N ASP A 62 -18.82 1.52 -4.96
CA ASP A 62 -18.67 2.85 -4.36
C ASP A 62 -17.29 3.47 -4.61
N ALA A 63 -16.22 2.65 -4.58
CA ALA A 63 -14.86 3.11 -4.82
C ALA A 63 -14.58 3.41 -6.31
N GLY A 64 -15.42 2.88 -7.22
CA GLY A 64 -15.14 2.81 -8.65
C GLY A 64 -14.13 1.71 -8.98
N TYR A 65 -13.53 1.75 -10.17
CA TYR A 65 -12.58 0.72 -10.63
C TYR A 65 -11.15 1.27 -10.69
N PHE A 66 -10.19 0.42 -11.08
CA PHE A 66 -8.82 0.87 -11.36
C PHE A 66 -8.85 1.93 -12.46
N ASP A 67 -7.94 2.91 -12.36
CA ASP A 67 -7.72 3.90 -13.41
C ASP A 67 -6.82 3.26 -14.46
N GLU A 68 -7.40 2.77 -15.56
CA GLU A 68 -6.68 2.11 -16.65
C GLU A 68 -5.67 3.03 -17.34
N SER A 69 -5.76 4.35 -17.16
CA SER A 69 -4.74 5.29 -17.64
C SER A 69 -3.46 5.30 -16.79
N MET A 70 -3.47 4.65 -15.61
CA MET A 70 -2.33 4.55 -14.72
C MET A 70 -1.60 3.22 -14.92
N GLN A 71 -0.38 3.29 -15.47
CA GLN A 71 0.48 2.11 -15.65
C GLN A 71 1.28 1.72 -14.39
N TYR A 72 1.41 2.63 -13.42
CA TYR A 72 2.20 2.43 -12.20
C TYR A 72 1.46 3.01 -10.99
N CYS A 73 1.38 2.22 -9.91
CA CYS A 73 0.70 2.57 -8.65
C CYS A 73 -0.81 2.84 -8.81
N GLU A 74 -1.45 2.23 -9.80
CA GLU A 74 -2.90 2.16 -9.98
C GLU A 74 -3.59 1.47 -8.80
N ASP A 75 -2.91 0.49 -8.20
CA ASP A 75 -3.32 -0.21 -6.99
C ASP A 75 -3.44 0.75 -5.79
N MET A 76 -2.43 1.57 -5.56
CA MET A 76 -2.43 2.60 -4.53
C MET A 76 -3.52 3.65 -4.79
N ASN A 77 -3.76 4.01 -6.05
CA ASN A 77 -4.84 4.91 -6.45
C ASN A 77 -6.21 4.37 -6.08
N TYR A 78 -6.40 3.07 -6.27
CA TYR A 78 -7.64 2.39 -5.96
C TYR A 78 -7.83 2.25 -4.44
N TYR A 79 -6.86 1.68 -3.73
CA TYR A 79 -6.98 1.40 -2.30
C TYR A 79 -7.07 2.64 -1.44
N GLN A 80 -6.44 3.75 -1.81
CA GLN A 80 -6.52 4.99 -1.03
C GLN A 80 -7.97 5.54 -0.95
N ARG A 81 -8.87 5.16 -1.88
CA ARG A 81 -10.28 5.58 -1.86
C ARG A 81 -11.06 4.92 -0.73
N PHE A 82 -10.68 3.70 -0.32
CA PHE A 82 -11.36 2.96 0.74
C PHE A 82 -11.20 3.59 2.13
N PHE A 83 -10.20 4.46 2.30
CA PHE A 83 -10.02 5.19 3.54
C PHE A 83 -11.10 6.24 3.79
N GLU A 84 -11.98 6.52 2.82
CA GLU A 84 -13.15 7.37 3.03
C GLU A 84 -14.11 6.79 4.09
N TRP A 85 -14.24 5.45 4.13
CA TRP A 85 -15.15 4.78 5.03
C TRP A 85 -14.54 4.43 6.39
N ASN A 86 -13.23 4.63 6.57
CA ASN A 86 -12.49 4.30 7.80
C ASN A 86 -12.60 2.82 8.23
N GLN A 87 -12.85 1.90 7.29
CA GLN A 87 -13.01 0.46 7.54
C GLN A 87 -11.93 -0.38 6.81
N VAL A 88 -10.70 0.13 6.80
CA VAL A 88 -9.54 -0.53 6.18
C VAL A 88 -8.69 -1.19 7.27
N TYR A 89 -8.44 -2.49 7.15
CA TYR A 89 -7.76 -3.28 8.18
C TYR A 89 -6.60 -4.10 7.62
N TYR A 90 -5.56 -4.22 8.44
CA TYR A 90 -4.39 -5.05 8.19
C TYR A 90 -4.35 -6.20 9.20
N LEU A 91 -4.22 -7.42 8.70
CA LEU A 91 -4.01 -8.63 9.48
C LEU A 91 -2.50 -8.97 9.48
N PRO A 92 -1.79 -8.92 10.63
CA PRO A 92 -0.38 -9.25 10.74
C PRO A 92 -0.08 -10.75 10.64
N LYS A 93 -0.43 -11.34 9.50
CA LYS A 93 -0.18 -12.74 9.17
C LYS A 93 0.23 -12.85 7.71
N LYS A 94 1.07 -13.83 7.42
CA LYS A 94 1.38 -14.20 6.03
C LYS A 94 0.15 -14.88 5.43
N LEU A 95 -0.38 -14.30 4.35
CA LEU A 95 -1.58 -14.85 3.69
C LEU A 95 -1.29 -15.52 2.35
N VAL A 96 -0.14 -15.22 1.75
CA VAL A 96 0.23 -15.69 0.41
C VAL A 96 1.72 -15.99 0.36
N ASP A 97 2.09 -17.09 -0.28
CA ASP A 97 3.45 -17.34 -0.72
C ASP A 97 3.71 -16.61 -2.04
N TYR A 98 4.63 -15.66 -2.02
CA TYR A 98 4.92 -14.79 -3.16
C TYR A 98 6.29 -15.13 -3.74
N GLY A 99 6.40 -15.29 -5.06
CA GLY A 99 7.69 -15.47 -5.75
C GLY A 99 8.40 -16.78 -5.48
N ILE A 100 7.67 -17.91 -5.48
CA ILE A 100 8.26 -19.26 -5.36
C ILE A 100 9.36 -19.42 -6.42
N GLY A 101 10.62 -19.54 -5.96
CA GLY A 101 11.79 -19.79 -6.81
C GLY A 101 12.52 -18.56 -7.39
N ARG A 102 12.20 -17.30 -7.02
CA ARG A 102 12.93 -16.10 -7.51
C ARG A 102 13.41 -15.18 -6.39
N LYS A 103 14.66 -14.69 -6.48
CA LYS A 103 15.18 -13.61 -5.62
C LYS A 103 14.54 -12.27 -6.05
N TYR A 104 13.87 -11.60 -5.11
CA TYR A 104 13.01 -10.43 -5.30
C TYR A 104 13.67 -9.18 -5.93
N TYR A 105 14.99 -9.04 -5.81
CA TYR A 105 15.73 -7.85 -6.25
C TYR A 105 16.55 -8.11 -7.52
N GLY A 106 16.38 -7.24 -8.52
CA GLY A 106 17.30 -7.13 -9.66
C GLY A 106 17.09 -8.09 -10.82
N GLN A 107 16.24 -9.12 -10.70
CA GLN A 107 15.84 -9.97 -11.82
C GLN A 107 14.45 -9.57 -12.31
N SER A 108 14.40 -9.07 -13.56
CA SER A 108 13.22 -8.78 -14.40
C SER A 108 11.84 -8.70 -13.70
N GLY A 109 11.30 -7.47 -13.58
CA GLY A 109 9.97 -7.17 -13.02
C GLY A 109 9.84 -5.69 -12.62
N LEU A 110 8.80 -5.29 -11.88
CA LEU A 110 8.57 -3.90 -11.41
C LEU A 110 9.79 -3.24 -10.72
N SER A 111 10.73 -4.04 -10.22
CA SER A 111 11.99 -3.60 -9.63
C SER A 111 12.94 -2.90 -10.62
N SER A 112 12.73 -3.05 -11.94
CA SER A 112 13.47 -2.30 -12.98
C SER A 112 12.92 -0.89 -13.22
N HIS A 113 11.62 -0.65 -12.99
CA HIS A 113 10.91 0.62 -13.26
C HIS A 113 10.79 1.51 -12.01
N LEU A 114 11.91 1.71 -11.32
CA LEU A 114 11.91 2.46 -10.06
C LEU A 114 11.51 3.92 -10.22
N LYS A 115 11.85 4.55 -11.35
CA LYS A 115 11.54 5.96 -11.60
C LYS A 115 10.04 6.13 -11.81
N GLU A 116 9.44 5.25 -12.57
CA GLU A 116 8.03 5.22 -12.93
C GLU A 116 7.17 4.93 -11.69
N MET A 117 7.56 3.95 -10.87
CA MET A 117 6.94 3.66 -9.57
C MET A 117 7.02 4.86 -8.60
N HIS A 118 8.16 5.56 -8.58
CA HIS A 118 8.31 6.78 -7.78
C HIS A 118 7.39 7.91 -8.28
N CYS A 119 7.32 8.12 -9.60
CA CYS A 119 6.42 9.09 -10.21
C CYS A 119 4.93 8.74 -9.97
N GLY A 120 4.55 7.46 -10.09
CA GLY A 120 3.20 6.98 -9.80
C GLY A 120 2.79 7.24 -8.34
N ARG A 121 3.69 7.00 -7.39
CA ARG A 121 3.47 7.35 -5.98
C ARG A 121 3.26 8.85 -5.79
N LYS A 122 4.07 9.71 -6.43
CA LYS A 122 3.90 11.18 -6.37
C LYS A 122 2.55 11.62 -6.94
N ARG A 123 2.14 11.07 -8.09
CA ARG A 123 0.82 11.33 -8.69
C ARG A 123 -0.32 11.00 -7.72
N ASN A 124 -0.23 9.87 -7.01
CA ASN A 124 -1.24 9.51 -6.01
C ASN A 124 -1.31 10.52 -4.85
N PHE A 125 -0.17 10.98 -4.32
CA PHE A 125 -0.18 12.01 -3.28
C PHE A 125 -0.72 13.35 -3.78
N GLN A 126 -0.45 13.73 -5.03
CA GLN A 126 -1.05 14.91 -5.66
C GLN A 126 -2.57 14.79 -5.75
N ILE A 127 -3.09 13.61 -6.13
CA ILE A 127 -4.53 13.33 -6.17
C ILE A 127 -5.15 13.48 -4.78
N LEU A 128 -4.53 12.88 -3.74
CA LEU A 128 -5.01 13.00 -2.36
C LEU A 128 -5.01 14.46 -1.88
N ARG A 129 -3.96 15.24 -2.21
CA ARG A 129 -3.87 16.65 -1.85
C ARG A 129 -4.92 17.51 -2.58
N ARG A 130 -5.15 17.25 -3.87
CA ARG A 130 -6.17 17.93 -4.69
C ARG A 130 -7.57 17.66 -4.16
N LYS A 131 -7.85 16.40 -3.78
CA LYS A 131 -9.09 15.98 -3.13
C LYS A 131 -9.20 16.38 -1.64
N LYS A 132 -8.25 17.14 -1.11
CA LYS A 132 -8.17 17.59 0.30
C LYS A 132 -8.25 16.44 1.32
N LYS A 133 -7.83 15.22 0.95
CA LYS A 133 -7.78 14.05 1.84
C LYS A 133 -6.56 14.04 2.77
N ILE A 134 -5.53 14.82 2.43
CA ILE A 134 -4.35 15.05 3.25
C ILE A 134 -4.03 16.54 3.33
N SER A 135 -3.44 16.99 4.44
CA SER A 135 -3.01 18.37 4.61
C SER A 135 -1.83 18.70 3.70
N PHE A 136 -1.63 19.99 3.42
CA PHE A 136 -0.49 20.46 2.62
C PHE A 136 0.84 20.10 3.27
N THR A 137 0.98 20.33 4.58
CA THR A 137 2.19 19.97 5.33
C THR A 137 2.50 18.49 5.22
N PHE A 138 1.50 17.62 5.42
CA PHE A 138 1.70 16.17 5.31
C PHE A 138 2.09 15.77 3.88
N TYR A 139 1.47 16.37 2.87
CA TYR A 139 1.84 16.15 1.47
C TYR A 139 3.32 16.46 1.20
N ILE A 140 3.81 17.63 1.63
CA ILE A 140 5.22 18.01 1.45
C ILE A 140 6.17 17.01 2.14
N VAL A 141 5.86 16.63 3.39
CA VAL A 141 6.65 15.63 4.13
C VAL A 141 6.70 14.29 3.38
N MET A 142 5.57 13.83 2.82
CA MET A 142 5.53 12.58 2.06
C MET A 142 6.31 12.65 0.73
N ILE A 143 6.32 13.80 0.06
CA ILE A 143 7.11 14.00 -1.16
C ILE A 143 8.61 13.96 -0.83
N VAL A 144 9.07 14.74 0.17
CA VAL A 144 10.48 14.78 0.59
C VAL A 144 10.95 13.40 1.06
N PHE A 145 10.17 12.74 1.92
CA PHE A 145 10.46 11.38 2.36
C PHE A 145 10.54 10.37 1.20
N GLY A 146 9.67 10.52 0.21
CA GLY A 146 9.68 9.73 -1.01
C GLY A 146 10.97 9.92 -1.82
N GLU A 147 11.39 11.17 -2.04
CA GLU A 147 12.61 11.50 -2.78
C GLU A 147 13.87 10.92 -2.10
N ILE A 148 13.98 11.05 -0.77
CA ILE A 148 15.08 10.47 0.01
C ILE A 148 15.13 8.95 -0.18
N LYS A 149 13.98 8.26 -0.07
CA LYS A 149 13.90 6.80 -0.28
C LYS A 149 14.25 6.39 -1.70
N PHE A 150 13.88 7.20 -2.70
CA PHE A 150 14.19 6.94 -4.10
C PHE A 150 15.69 7.08 -4.38
N LEU A 151 16.33 8.15 -3.90
CA LEU A 151 17.78 8.33 -3.99
C LEU A 151 18.54 7.16 -3.33
N ARG A 152 18.12 6.76 -2.13
CA ARG A 152 18.70 5.59 -1.44
C ARG A 152 18.59 4.31 -2.27
N ARG A 153 17.42 4.05 -2.90
CA ARG A 153 17.22 2.87 -3.74
C ARG A 153 18.13 2.88 -4.98
N LYS A 154 18.30 4.04 -5.64
CA LYS A 154 19.24 4.17 -6.76
C LYS A 154 20.68 3.86 -6.35
N MET A 155 21.13 4.38 -5.20
CA MET A 155 22.49 4.12 -4.69
C MET A 155 22.73 2.63 -4.42
N ILE A 156 21.74 1.92 -3.87
CA ILE A 156 21.85 0.47 -3.60
C ILE A 156 21.97 -0.32 -4.90
N ILE A 157 21.17 0.01 -5.91
CA ILE A 157 21.18 -0.73 -7.19
C ILE A 157 22.43 -0.44 -8.01
N ASN A 158 22.90 0.81 -8.03
CA ASN A 158 24.15 1.15 -8.70
C ASN A 158 25.36 0.44 -8.08
N ARG A 159 25.30 0.06 -6.79
CA ARG A 159 26.35 -0.75 -6.12
C ARG A 159 26.29 -2.25 -6.46
N GLN A 160 25.20 -2.72 -7.04
CA GLN A 160 24.99 -4.13 -7.43
C GLN A 160 25.29 -4.39 -8.91
N LYS A 161 25.58 -3.33 -9.68
CA LYS A 161 26.09 -3.40 -11.05
C LYS A 161 27.61 -3.27 -11.02
#